data_AF-A0A519ULX3-F1
#
_entry.id   AF-A0A519ULX3-F1
#
_cell.length_a   1.000
_cell.length_b   1.000
_cell.length_c   1.000
_cell.angle_alpha   90.00
_cell.angle_beta   90.00
_cell.angle_gamma   90.00
#
_symmetry.space_group_name_H-M   'P 1'
#
loop_
_entity.id
_entity.type
_entity.pdbx_description
1 polymer ?
#
loop_
_entity_poly.entity_id
_entity_poly.type
_entity_poly.pdbx_seq_one_letter_code
_entity_poly.pdbx_strand_id
1 'polypeptide(L)'
;MAGDYPDPSVTKVGNTYWATATSSNWGPTFPLLKSTDLQHWSLVGHVFPGERPAWADYYFWAPEINYDQNGKIYVYYTAHQRGGNLAVGVASADRPEGPYRDHGPLVGQPDGSIDGFPMTDENGQPYLLWKEDGNSQNQPTPIWAQRLNAERTALVGEKTELFRNTAAWEGNLVEGPSVVRHGGYFYLFYAANGCCGSGCTYATGVARAKNLLGPWEKYDQNPILTKNDTWTCPGHGTAIERGGHWYMLHHAYQTGSFQHVGRQGVLSEFSWTASGWPQFLPSHSPPATPAPVPASLVDEFTA
;
A
#
# COMPACT_ATOMS: atom_id res chain seq x y z
N MET A 1 -7.90 -11.43 -2.10
CA MET A 1 -7.04 -11.95 -3.17
C MET A 1 -6.31 -13.18 -2.65
N ALA A 2 -6.53 -14.35 -3.24
CA ALA A 2 -5.84 -15.58 -2.83
C ALA A 2 -4.42 -15.62 -3.43
N GLY A 3 -3.43 -16.08 -2.66
CA GLY A 3 -2.02 -16.08 -3.06
C GLY A 3 -1.23 -14.87 -2.55
N ASP A 4 0.07 -14.82 -2.86
CA ASP A 4 0.99 -13.78 -2.38
C ASP A 4 0.74 -12.47 -3.13
N TYR A 5 -0.08 -11.60 -2.55
CA TYR A 5 -0.36 -10.22 -2.98
C TYR A 5 -0.07 -9.26 -1.81
N PRO A 6 1.21 -9.06 -1.46
CA PRO A 6 1.58 -8.17 -0.40
C PRO A 6 1.42 -6.71 -0.80
N ASP A 7 1.25 -5.86 0.22
CA ASP A 7 1.19 -4.41 0.07
C ASP A 7 0.19 -3.99 -1.03
N PRO A 8 -1.05 -4.53 -1.02
CA PRO A 8 -1.99 -4.30 -2.11
C PRO A 8 -2.48 -2.86 -2.07
N SER A 9 -2.50 -2.20 -3.23
CA SER A 9 -3.15 -0.91 -3.40
C SER A 9 -4.37 -1.00 -4.30
N VAL A 10 -5.29 -0.05 -4.17
CA VAL A 10 -6.51 0.00 -4.98
C VAL A 10 -6.93 1.43 -5.30
N THR A 11 -7.34 1.63 -6.56
CA THR A 11 -8.03 2.84 -7.00
C THR A 11 -9.28 2.51 -7.80
N LYS A 12 -10.16 3.50 -8.00
CA LYS A 12 -11.39 3.34 -8.79
C LYS A 12 -11.33 4.21 -10.04
N VAL A 13 -11.57 3.60 -11.20
CA VAL A 13 -11.68 4.28 -12.50
C VAL A 13 -13.03 3.91 -13.12
N GLY A 14 -13.93 4.89 -13.20
CA GLY A 14 -15.31 4.66 -13.58
C GLY A 14 -16.02 3.70 -12.61
N ASN A 15 -16.52 2.57 -13.13
CA ASN A 15 -17.18 1.52 -12.35
C ASN A 15 -16.26 0.35 -11.95
N THR A 16 -14.96 0.46 -12.24
CA THR A 16 -13.99 -0.62 -12.06
C THR A 16 -12.96 -0.22 -11.01
N TYR A 17 -12.69 -1.15 -10.09
CA TYR A 17 -11.58 -1.07 -9.16
C TYR A 17 -10.35 -1.72 -9.79
N TRP A 18 -9.22 -1.06 -9.67
CA TRP A 18 -7.93 -1.51 -10.15
C TRP A 18 -6.97 -1.62 -8.98
N ALA A 19 -6.27 -2.74 -8.89
CA ALA A 19 -5.33 -3.01 -7.82
C ALA A 19 -3.98 -3.45 -8.37
N THR A 20 -2.96 -3.24 -7.55
CA THR A 20 -1.61 -3.76 -7.75
C THR A 20 -1.02 -4.20 -6.41
N ALA A 21 0.07 -4.94 -6.44
CA ALA A 21 0.71 -5.51 -5.26
C ALA A 21 2.22 -5.67 -5.46
N THR A 22 2.96 -5.86 -4.38
CA THR A 22 4.39 -6.16 -4.39
C THR A 22 4.70 -7.37 -5.27
N SER A 23 5.76 -7.28 -6.10
CA SER A 23 6.34 -8.44 -6.80
C SER A 23 7.68 -8.87 -6.24
N SER A 24 8.31 -8.03 -5.41
CA SER A 24 9.64 -8.25 -4.86
C SER A 24 10.66 -8.49 -5.96
N ASN A 25 11.17 -9.71 -6.10
CA ASN A 25 12.17 -10.08 -7.11
C ASN A 25 11.60 -10.90 -8.26
N TRP A 26 10.29 -11.13 -8.28
CA TRP A 26 9.60 -11.87 -9.33
C TRP A 26 9.23 -10.96 -10.51
N GLY A 27 9.02 -11.58 -11.67
CA GLY A 27 8.56 -10.93 -12.89
C GLY A 27 7.44 -11.75 -13.53
N PRO A 28 6.54 -11.13 -14.31
CA PRO A 28 6.50 -9.69 -14.62
C PRO A 28 6.11 -8.83 -13.41
N THR A 29 6.52 -7.55 -13.41
CA THR A 29 6.57 -6.73 -12.18
C THR A 29 5.31 -5.88 -11.98
N PHE A 30 4.78 -5.93 -10.76
CA PHE A 30 3.56 -5.31 -10.25
C PHE A 30 2.31 -5.80 -11.00
N PRO A 31 1.63 -6.87 -10.54
CA PRO A 31 0.42 -7.36 -11.17
C PRO A 31 -0.66 -6.29 -11.20
N LEU A 32 -1.41 -6.21 -12.30
CA LEU A 32 -2.60 -5.38 -12.42
C LEU A 32 -3.83 -6.28 -12.32
N LEU A 33 -4.65 -6.02 -11.31
CA LEU A 33 -5.91 -6.72 -11.09
C LEU A 33 -7.09 -5.77 -11.30
N LYS A 34 -8.21 -6.31 -11.79
CA LYS A 34 -9.48 -5.56 -11.88
C LYS A 34 -10.60 -6.25 -11.11
N SER A 35 -11.52 -5.46 -10.58
CA SER A 35 -12.73 -5.90 -9.89
C SER A 35 -13.88 -4.91 -10.08
N THR A 36 -15.12 -5.35 -9.98
CA THR A 36 -16.32 -4.48 -9.92
C THR A 36 -16.95 -4.43 -8.52
N ASP A 37 -16.46 -5.24 -7.59
CA ASP A 37 -17.08 -5.43 -6.27
C ASP A 37 -16.08 -5.44 -5.09
N LEU A 38 -14.78 -5.22 -5.35
CA LEU A 38 -13.66 -5.30 -4.40
C LEU A 38 -13.35 -6.71 -3.87
N GLN A 39 -14.13 -7.73 -4.25
CA GLN A 39 -14.02 -9.08 -3.71
C GLN A 39 -13.45 -10.05 -4.75
N HIS A 40 -13.99 -10.02 -5.96
CA HIS A 40 -13.57 -10.87 -7.06
C HIS A 40 -12.59 -10.10 -7.94
N TRP A 41 -11.36 -10.61 -8.02
CA TRP A 41 -10.26 -9.96 -8.73
C TRP A 41 -9.78 -10.83 -9.89
N SER A 42 -9.55 -10.21 -11.05
CA SER A 42 -8.93 -10.85 -12.21
C SER A 42 -7.59 -10.20 -12.51
N LEU A 43 -6.53 -11.00 -12.59
CA LEU A 43 -5.24 -10.55 -13.13
C LEU A 43 -5.41 -10.24 -14.63
N VAL A 44 -5.02 -9.03 -15.04
CA VAL A 44 -5.20 -8.54 -16.42
C VAL A 44 -3.91 -8.03 -17.06
N GLY A 45 -2.82 -7.98 -16.31
CA GLY A 45 -1.52 -7.55 -16.83
C GLY A 45 -0.57 -7.23 -15.70
N HIS A 46 0.44 -6.42 -16.01
CA HIS A 46 1.43 -5.93 -15.06
C HIS A 46 1.79 -4.48 -15.42
N VAL A 47 2.22 -3.68 -14.44
CA VAL A 47 2.72 -2.31 -14.69
C VAL A 47 3.94 -2.38 -15.61
N PHE A 48 4.84 -3.33 -15.35
CA PHE A 48 6.01 -3.62 -16.19
C PHE A 48 5.94 -5.08 -16.69
N PRO A 49 5.24 -5.33 -17.83
CA PRO A 49 5.05 -6.70 -18.34
C PRO A 49 6.29 -7.24 -19.06
N GLY A 50 7.22 -6.37 -19.46
CA GLY A 50 8.47 -6.72 -20.13
C GLY A 50 9.66 -6.50 -19.21
N GLU A 51 10.47 -5.50 -19.54
CA GLU A 51 11.66 -5.16 -18.77
C GLU A 51 11.33 -4.34 -17.52
N ARG A 52 12.14 -4.54 -16.49
CA ARG A 52 12.14 -3.69 -15.30
C ARG A 52 12.65 -2.28 -15.65
N PRO A 53 12.25 -1.25 -14.89
CA PRO A 53 12.84 0.07 -14.97
C PRO A 53 14.36 0.04 -15.00
N ALA A 54 14.99 0.74 -15.94
CA ALA A 54 16.44 0.66 -16.17
C ALA A 54 17.27 1.08 -14.94
N TRP A 55 16.74 1.99 -14.12
CA TRP A 55 17.37 2.50 -12.91
C TRP A 55 17.36 1.51 -11.74
N ALA A 56 16.54 0.46 -11.80
CA ALA A 56 16.31 -0.49 -10.72
C ALA A 56 16.77 -1.92 -11.07
N ASP A 57 17.03 -2.73 -10.05
CA ASP A 57 17.48 -4.13 -10.20
C ASP A 57 16.64 -5.14 -9.39
N TYR A 58 16.26 -4.84 -8.15
CA TYR A 58 15.49 -5.73 -7.28
C TYR A 58 14.59 -4.96 -6.27
N TYR A 59 13.87 -5.68 -5.42
CA TYR A 59 13.02 -5.15 -4.35
C TYR A 59 11.86 -4.26 -4.84
N PHE A 60 11.13 -4.73 -5.84
CA PHE A 60 9.94 -4.06 -6.37
C PHE A 60 8.77 -4.19 -5.39
N TRP A 61 8.62 -3.19 -4.52
CA TRP A 61 7.73 -3.22 -3.36
C TRP A 61 6.66 -2.12 -3.38
N ALA A 62 5.55 -2.41 -2.69
CA ALA A 62 4.51 -1.47 -2.29
C ALA A 62 4.10 -0.47 -3.38
N PRO A 63 3.61 -0.94 -4.54
CA PRO A 63 3.10 -0.05 -5.56
C PRO A 63 1.77 0.56 -5.11
N GLU A 64 1.66 1.88 -5.09
CA GLU A 64 0.42 2.62 -4.87
C GLU A 64 -0.16 3.09 -6.22
N ILE A 65 -1.26 2.48 -6.67
CA ILE A 65 -1.98 2.91 -7.87
C ILE A 65 -2.94 4.04 -7.54
N ASN A 66 -2.84 5.14 -8.27
CA ASN A 66 -3.65 6.34 -8.08
C ASN A 66 -4.25 6.81 -9.40
N TYR A 67 -5.56 7.02 -9.41
CA TYR A 67 -6.25 7.75 -10.48
C TYR A 67 -6.39 9.21 -10.07
N ASP A 68 -5.71 10.09 -10.80
CA ASP A 68 -5.67 11.50 -10.46
C ASP A 68 -6.91 12.26 -10.97
N GLN A 69 -7.08 13.47 -10.46
CA GLN A 69 -8.20 14.35 -10.84
C GLN A 69 -8.21 14.78 -12.31
N ASN A 70 -7.10 14.61 -13.04
CA ASN A 70 -6.97 14.95 -14.45
C ASN A 70 -7.20 13.75 -15.37
N GLY A 71 -7.59 12.60 -14.81
CA GLY A 71 -7.87 11.39 -15.59
C GLY A 71 -6.63 10.57 -15.94
N LYS A 72 -5.48 10.84 -15.31
CA LYS A 72 -4.25 10.09 -15.52
C LYS A 72 -4.01 9.11 -14.38
N ILE A 73 -3.35 8.01 -14.67
CA ILE A 73 -3.01 6.99 -13.68
C ILE A 73 -1.53 7.08 -13.38
N TYR A 74 -1.23 7.01 -12.09
CA TYR A 74 0.12 6.97 -11.56
C TYR A 74 0.28 5.71 -10.70
N VAL A 75 1.45 5.10 -10.77
CA VAL A 75 1.89 4.06 -9.84
C VAL A 75 3.17 4.53 -9.20
N TYR A 76 3.11 4.85 -7.92
CA TYR A 76 4.29 5.14 -7.11
C TYR A 76 4.76 3.84 -6.51
N TYR A 77 6.03 3.50 -6.68
CA TYR A 77 6.52 2.19 -6.29
C TYR A 77 7.92 2.29 -5.72
N THR A 78 8.30 1.31 -4.91
CA THR A 78 9.65 1.21 -4.37
C THR A 78 10.47 0.23 -5.21
N ALA A 79 11.73 0.57 -5.47
CA ALA A 79 12.71 -0.40 -5.94
C ALA A 79 14.11 -0.03 -5.42
N HIS A 80 15.01 -1.01 -5.38
CA HIS A 80 16.42 -0.74 -5.15
C HIS A 80 17.02 -0.03 -6.36
N GLN A 81 17.59 1.15 -6.13
CA GLN A 81 18.28 1.91 -7.16
C GLN A 81 19.66 1.30 -7.41
N ARG A 82 20.02 1.07 -8.69
CA ARG A 82 21.36 0.61 -9.07
C ARG A 82 22.42 1.56 -8.51
N GLY A 83 23.32 1.03 -7.66
CA GLY A 83 24.37 1.81 -7.03
C GLY A 83 23.88 2.78 -5.93
N GLY A 84 22.65 2.62 -5.44
CA GLY A 84 22.06 3.43 -4.37
C GLY A 84 21.31 2.58 -3.35
N ASN A 85 20.35 3.19 -2.66
CA ASN A 85 19.45 2.50 -1.72
C ASN A 85 18.06 2.32 -2.34
N LEU A 86 17.12 1.84 -1.54
CA LEU A 86 15.70 1.84 -1.88
C LEU A 86 15.24 3.26 -2.18
N ALA A 87 14.55 3.42 -3.31
CA ALA A 87 13.99 4.68 -3.75
C ALA A 87 12.54 4.49 -4.19
N VAL A 88 11.73 5.52 -3.97
CA VAL A 88 10.38 5.62 -4.53
C VAL A 88 10.50 6.20 -5.93
N GLY A 89 10.05 5.46 -6.94
CA GLY A 89 9.87 5.94 -8.31
C GLY A 89 8.40 6.10 -8.68
N VAL A 90 8.14 6.58 -9.89
CA VAL A 90 6.79 6.75 -10.42
C VAL A 90 6.69 6.35 -11.88
N ALA A 91 5.62 5.62 -12.21
CA ALA A 91 5.19 5.37 -13.57
C ALA A 91 3.81 5.97 -13.82
N SER A 92 3.48 6.31 -15.07
CA SER A 92 2.16 6.83 -15.42
C SER A 92 1.59 6.22 -16.69
N ALA A 93 0.26 6.14 -16.79
CA ALA A 93 -0.47 5.70 -17.96
C ALA A 93 -1.75 6.52 -18.19
N ASP A 94 -2.25 6.52 -19.43
CA ASP A 94 -3.53 7.17 -19.79
C ASP A 94 -4.72 6.23 -19.58
N ARG A 95 -4.47 4.92 -19.40
CA ARG A 95 -5.49 3.90 -19.13
C ARG A 95 -4.98 2.92 -18.07
N PRO A 96 -5.87 2.31 -17.25
CA PRO A 96 -5.45 1.47 -16.14
C PRO A 96 -4.67 0.22 -16.55
N GLU A 97 -4.98 -0.36 -17.71
CA GLU A 97 -4.24 -1.48 -18.29
C GLU A 97 -2.87 -1.10 -18.85
N GLY A 98 -2.53 0.19 -18.87
CA GLY A 98 -1.29 0.70 -19.45
C GLY A 98 -1.37 0.96 -20.98
N PRO A 99 -0.22 1.04 -21.65
CA PRO A 99 1.13 0.83 -21.13
C PRO A 99 1.57 1.92 -20.15
N TYR A 100 2.35 1.54 -19.13
CA TYR A 100 2.93 2.48 -18.18
C TYR A 100 4.29 2.98 -18.67
N ARG A 101 4.50 4.29 -18.57
CA ARG A 101 5.80 4.93 -18.77
C ARG A 101 6.44 5.16 -17.41
N ASP A 102 7.61 4.56 -17.18
CA ASP A 102 8.48 4.88 -16.05
C ASP A 102 9.08 6.30 -16.19
N HIS A 103 9.16 7.03 -15.08
CA HIS A 103 9.78 8.35 -14.99
C HIS A 103 11.01 8.37 -14.08
N GLY A 104 11.38 7.23 -13.47
CA GLY A 104 12.54 7.14 -12.60
C GLY A 104 12.25 7.41 -11.12
N PRO A 105 13.32 7.45 -10.29
CA PRO A 105 13.19 7.71 -8.85
C PRO A 105 12.82 9.18 -8.57
N LEU A 106 11.90 9.37 -7.63
CA LEU A 106 11.48 10.67 -7.07
C LEU A 106 12.28 11.02 -5.81
N VAL A 107 12.48 10.03 -4.94
CA VAL A 107 13.18 10.20 -3.67
C VAL A 107 13.93 8.92 -3.29
N GLY A 108 15.17 9.08 -2.87
CA GLY A 108 16.02 8.02 -2.35
C GLY A 108 16.96 8.60 -1.29
N GLN A 109 16.61 8.40 -0.03
CA GLN A 109 17.39 8.88 1.12
C GLN A 109 18.54 7.90 1.46
N PRO A 110 19.57 8.33 2.22
CA PRO A 110 20.68 7.47 2.62
C PRO A 110 20.24 6.21 3.38
N ASP A 111 19.17 6.30 4.16
CA ASP A 111 18.63 5.14 4.91
C ASP A 111 17.59 4.36 4.09
N GLY A 112 17.29 4.81 2.86
CA GLY A 112 16.25 4.27 1.99
C GLY A 112 14.93 5.04 2.07
N SER A 113 14.17 5.02 0.98
CA SER A 113 12.84 5.62 0.88
C SER A 113 11.88 4.64 0.23
N ILE A 114 10.77 4.36 0.91
CA ILE A 114 9.78 3.36 0.50
C ILE A 114 8.34 3.87 0.66
N ASP A 115 7.40 3.11 0.12
CA ASP A 115 5.94 3.27 0.35
C ASP A 115 5.40 4.64 -0.05
N GLY A 116 5.65 5.04 -1.30
CA GLY A 116 5.17 6.31 -1.86
C GLY A 116 3.64 6.35 -1.98
N PHE A 117 3.00 7.32 -1.34
CA PHE A 117 1.55 7.54 -1.38
C PHE A 117 1.20 8.96 -1.84
N PRO A 118 0.51 9.15 -2.98
CA PRO A 118 0.13 10.47 -3.44
C PRO A 118 -1.09 11.00 -2.68
N MET A 119 -1.05 12.26 -2.26
CA MET A 119 -2.20 12.92 -1.63
C MET A 119 -2.31 14.38 -2.09
N THR A 120 -3.53 14.87 -2.26
CA THR A 120 -3.78 16.30 -2.48
C THR A 120 -4.01 16.98 -1.13
N ASP A 121 -3.42 18.15 -0.88
CA ASP A 121 -3.60 18.94 0.35
C ASP A 121 -4.92 19.74 0.35
N GLU A 122 -5.25 20.35 1.48
CA GLU A 122 -6.46 21.13 1.67
C GLU A 122 -6.62 22.30 0.69
N ASN A 123 -5.54 22.73 0.02
CA ASN A 123 -5.48 23.81 -0.96
C ASN A 123 -5.41 23.32 -2.41
N GLY A 124 -5.56 22.01 -2.66
CA GLY A 124 -5.55 21.44 -4.01
C GLY A 124 -4.16 21.17 -4.58
N GLN A 125 -3.09 21.26 -3.77
CA GLN A 125 -1.73 20.98 -4.20
C GLN A 125 -1.39 19.49 -4.06
N PRO A 126 -0.71 18.87 -5.05
CA PRO A 126 -0.31 17.47 -4.96
C PRO A 126 0.94 17.32 -4.08
N TYR A 127 0.95 16.27 -3.26
CA TYR A 127 2.06 15.86 -2.41
C TYR A 127 2.32 14.36 -2.58
N LEU A 128 3.56 13.97 -2.35
CA LEU A 128 3.94 12.59 -2.09
C LEU A 128 4.22 12.45 -0.59
N LEU A 129 3.67 11.40 0.00
CA LEU A 129 4.04 10.92 1.32
C LEU A 129 4.89 9.66 1.16
N TRP A 130 5.85 9.43 2.05
CA TRP A 130 6.66 8.21 2.02
C TRP A 130 7.28 7.93 3.40
N LYS A 131 7.77 6.71 3.58
CA LYS A 131 8.60 6.32 4.72
C LYS A 131 10.08 6.46 4.39
N GLU A 132 10.85 7.01 5.32
CA GLU A 132 12.30 6.75 5.35
C GLU A 132 12.60 5.45 6.12
N ASP A 133 13.37 4.55 5.52
CA ASP A 133 13.61 3.18 6.01
C ASP A 133 14.68 3.11 7.11
N GLY A 134 14.58 4.03 8.07
CA GLY A 134 15.52 4.16 9.19
C GLY A 134 15.67 2.89 10.02
N ASN A 135 14.67 2.00 10.05
CA ASN A 135 14.76 0.71 10.73
C ASN A 135 15.86 -0.19 10.14
N SER A 136 16.25 -0.03 8.87
CA SER A 136 17.40 -0.73 8.27
C SER A 136 18.73 -0.35 8.93
N GLN A 137 18.77 0.82 9.57
CA GLN A 137 19.93 1.40 10.27
C GLN A 137 19.70 1.50 11.80
N ASN A 138 18.69 0.79 12.34
CA ASN A 138 18.27 0.90 13.74
C ASN A 138 17.91 2.34 14.17
N GLN A 139 17.34 3.13 13.27
CA GLN A 139 16.83 4.49 13.51
C GLN A 139 15.29 4.51 13.49
N PRO A 140 14.65 5.56 14.03
CA PRO A 140 13.23 5.80 13.84
C PRO A 140 12.85 5.92 12.36
N THR A 141 11.59 5.63 12.04
CA THR A 141 11.05 5.66 10.67
C THR A 141 10.07 6.83 10.53
N PRO A 142 10.54 8.01 10.10
CA PRO A 142 9.65 9.14 9.84
C PRO A 142 8.81 8.92 8.58
N ILE A 143 7.56 9.35 8.65
CA ILE A 143 6.71 9.57 7.49
C ILE A 143 6.90 11.02 7.06
N TRP A 144 7.36 11.20 5.84
CA TRP A 144 7.61 12.50 5.22
C TRP A 144 6.46 12.87 4.28
N ALA A 145 6.30 14.17 4.03
CA ALA A 145 5.48 14.71 2.95
C ALA A 145 6.26 15.80 2.21
N GLN A 146 6.20 15.81 0.88
CA GLN A 146 6.77 16.86 0.05
C GLN A 146 5.91 17.09 -1.19
N ARG A 147 5.86 18.35 -1.62
CA ARG A 147 5.02 18.75 -2.75
C ARG A 147 5.53 18.12 -4.04
N LEU A 148 4.60 17.67 -4.88
CA LEU A 148 4.86 17.22 -6.24
C LEU A 148 4.79 18.40 -7.22
N ASN A 149 5.52 18.33 -8.33
CA ASN A 149 5.27 19.20 -9.49
C ASN A 149 3.90 18.92 -10.12
N ALA A 150 3.48 19.77 -11.06
CA ALA A 150 2.18 19.63 -11.73
C ALA A 150 2.04 18.30 -12.49
N GLU A 151 3.15 17.80 -13.04
CA GLU A 151 3.21 16.55 -13.79
C GLU A 151 3.21 15.31 -12.89
N ARG A 152 3.43 15.49 -11.57
CA ARG A 152 3.54 14.45 -10.54
C ARG A 152 4.69 13.46 -10.78
N THR A 153 5.79 13.98 -11.30
CA THR A 153 7.00 13.22 -11.67
C THR A 153 8.28 13.80 -11.07
N ALA A 154 8.17 14.81 -10.19
CA ALA A 154 9.28 15.36 -9.44
C ALA A 154 8.78 15.96 -8.11
N LEU A 155 9.64 15.97 -7.10
CA LEU A 155 9.40 16.67 -5.84
C LEU A 155 9.91 18.11 -5.92
N VAL A 156 9.20 19.03 -5.27
CA VAL A 156 9.50 20.46 -5.24
C VAL A 156 9.37 21.03 -3.82
N GLY A 157 10.15 22.05 -3.51
CA GLY A 157 10.19 22.65 -2.18
C GLY A 157 10.85 21.73 -1.14
N GLU A 158 10.57 21.96 0.14
CA GLU A 158 11.15 21.20 1.25
C GLU A 158 10.21 20.10 1.73
N LYS A 159 10.78 18.99 2.22
CA LYS A 159 10.01 17.94 2.89
C LYS A 159 9.65 18.33 4.31
N THR A 160 8.50 17.87 4.79
CA THR A 160 8.01 18.06 6.16
C THR A 160 7.76 16.71 6.80
N GLU A 161 8.20 16.54 8.05
CA GLU A 161 7.89 15.33 8.81
C GLU A 161 6.46 15.38 9.32
N LEU A 162 5.70 14.32 9.09
CA LEU A 162 4.33 14.21 9.59
C LEU A 162 4.31 13.65 11.01
N PHE A 163 4.96 12.49 11.19
CA PHE A 163 5.23 11.83 12.47
C PHE A 163 6.21 10.67 12.25
N ARG A 164 6.64 10.03 13.34
CA ARG A 164 7.47 8.81 13.34
C ARG A 164 6.98 7.81 14.40
N ASN A 165 7.58 6.63 14.48
CA ASN A 165 7.30 5.64 15.52
C ASN A 165 7.69 6.19 16.91
N THR A 166 6.70 6.41 17.77
CA THR A 166 6.85 7.00 19.12
C THR A 166 6.01 6.29 20.18
N ALA A 167 4.93 5.61 19.79
CA ALA A 167 4.08 4.86 20.70
C ALA A 167 4.63 3.44 20.91
N ALA A 168 4.48 2.90 22.12
CA ALA A 168 5.08 1.62 22.48
C ALA A 168 4.64 0.44 21.58
N TRP A 169 3.39 0.43 21.11
CA TRP A 169 2.87 -0.62 20.23
C TRP A 169 3.48 -0.59 18.81
N GLU A 170 4.04 0.55 18.39
CA GLU A 170 4.60 0.75 17.06
C GLU A 170 5.97 0.07 16.92
N GLY A 171 6.63 -0.30 18.02
CA GLY A 171 7.90 -1.02 17.98
C GLY A 171 8.95 -0.31 17.13
N ASN A 172 9.54 -1.06 16.19
CA ASN A 172 10.69 -0.61 15.41
C ASN A 172 10.35 0.23 14.17
N LEU A 173 9.08 0.31 13.74
CA LEU A 173 8.72 1.04 12.52
C LEU A 173 7.27 1.55 12.53
N VAL A 174 7.03 2.60 11.73
CA VAL A 174 5.74 2.94 11.11
C VAL A 174 5.96 3.06 9.60
N GLU A 175 5.05 2.54 8.80
CA GLU A 175 5.19 2.46 7.34
C GLU A 175 3.83 2.37 6.60
N GLY A 176 3.88 2.25 5.27
CA GLY A 176 2.70 2.05 4.42
C GLY A 176 1.61 3.12 4.62
N PRO A 177 1.90 4.43 4.42
CA PRO A 177 0.90 5.47 4.58
C PRO A 177 -0.24 5.27 3.57
N SER A 178 -1.48 5.27 4.04
CA SER A 178 -2.68 5.34 3.21
C SER A 178 -3.60 6.45 3.72
N VAL A 179 -3.79 7.48 2.91
CA VAL A 179 -4.54 8.69 3.32
C VAL A 179 -5.91 8.78 2.67
N VAL A 180 -6.93 9.07 3.49
CA VAL A 180 -8.29 9.40 3.04
C VAL A 180 -8.78 10.68 3.69
N ARG A 181 -9.76 11.34 3.06
CA ARG A 181 -10.47 12.48 3.67
C ARG A 181 -11.83 12.05 4.18
N HIS A 182 -12.15 12.42 5.41
CA HIS A 182 -13.46 12.20 6.00
C HIS A 182 -13.75 13.28 7.05
N GLY A 183 -14.99 13.78 7.14
CA GLY A 183 -15.40 14.70 8.23
C GLY A 183 -14.54 15.96 8.41
N GLY A 184 -13.89 16.47 7.36
CA GLY A 184 -12.99 17.64 7.43
C GLY A 184 -11.57 17.34 7.95
N TYR A 185 -11.21 16.06 8.04
CA TYR A 185 -9.87 15.60 8.41
C TYR A 185 -9.25 14.75 7.29
N PHE A 186 -7.93 14.75 7.25
CA PHE A 186 -7.13 13.68 6.68
C PHE A 186 -6.97 12.59 7.72
N TYR A 187 -7.14 11.33 7.32
CA TYR A 187 -6.81 10.14 8.12
C TYR A 187 -5.73 9.38 7.40
N LEU A 188 -4.60 9.17 8.07
CA LEU A 188 -3.47 8.39 7.59
C LEU A 188 -3.46 7.07 8.35
N PHE A 189 -3.85 6.00 7.65
CA PHE A 189 -3.67 4.63 8.10
C PHE A 189 -2.22 4.23 7.85
N TYR A 190 -1.58 3.66 8.86
CA TYR A 190 -0.19 3.22 8.77
C TYR A 190 -0.03 1.89 9.47
N ALA A 191 0.87 1.06 8.95
CA ALA A 191 1.26 -0.15 9.63
C ALA A 191 2.44 0.11 10.56
N ALA A 192 2.59 -0.70 11.60
CA ALA A 192 3.66 -0.55 12.57
C ALA A 192 4.15 -1.90 13.11
N ASN A 193 5.25 -1.86 13.88
CA ASN A 193 5.90 -3.02 14.50
C ASN A 193 6.58 -3.93 13.46
N GLY A 194 6.97 -5.15 13.83
CA GLY A 194 7.77 -6.02 12.96
C GLY A 194 6.97 -6.65 11.80
N CYS A 195 7.19 -6.17 10.58
CA CYS A 195 7.02 -6.93 9.34
C CYS A 195 8.36 -7.60 8.96
N CYS A 196 8.43 -8.78 8.36
CA CYS A 196 7.43 -9.79 8.04
C CYS A 196 8.11 -11.16 8.25
N GLY A 197 7.37 -12.21 8.61
CA GLY A 197 7.97 -13.51 8.94
C GLY A 197 7.18 -14.26 10.00
N SER A 198 7.58 -15.48 10.33
CA SER A 198 6.92 -16.30 11.36
C SER A 198 6.88 -15.62 12.74
N GLY A 199 7.78 -14.68 13.00
CA GLY A 199 7.81 -13.84 14.21
C GLY A 199 7.14 -12.45 14.05
N CYS A 200 6.35 -12.25 13.00
CA CYS A 200 5.75 -10.96 12.69
C CYS A 200 4.75 -10.49 13.76
N THR A 201 4.77 -9.19 14.04
CA THR A 201 3.94 -8.50 15.06
C THR A 201 3.14 -7.32 14.48
N TYR A 202 3.05 -7.27 13.15
CA TYR A 202 2.45 -6.17 12.38
C TYR A 202 0.99 -5.88 12.77
N ALA A 203 0.67 -4.60 12.85
CA ALA A 203 -0.68 -4.09 13.12
C ALA A 203 -0.88 -2.74 12.44
N THR A 204 -2.14 -2.32 12.26
CA THR A 204 -2.46 -1.00 11.66
C THR A 204 -2.96 -0.03 12.71
N GLY A 205 -2.43 1.18 12.68
CA GLY A 205 -2.92 2.35 13.41
C GLY A 205 -3.46 3.42 12.47
N VAL A 206 -4.02 4.47 13.06
CA VAL A 206 -4.46 5.66 12.34
C VAL A 206 -4.04 6.93 13.07
N ALA A 207 -3.70 7.95 12.31
CA ALA A 207 -3.57 9.32 12.77
C ALA A 207 -4.46 10.24 11.93
N ARG A 208 -4.85 11.40 12.47
CA ARG A 208 -5.61 12.41 11.72
C ARG A 208 -5.02 13.81 11.84
N ALA A 209 -5.26 14.64 10.83
CA ALA A 209 -4.90 16.05 10.82
C ALA A 209 -5.93 16.86 10.03
N LYS A 210 -6.06 18.16 10.32
CA LYS A 210 -6.90 19.07 9.52
C LYS A 210 -6.19 19.58 8.27
N ASN A 211 -4.87 19.72 8.34
CA ASN A 211 -4.00 20.09 7.23
C ASN A 211 -3.07 18.92 6.94
N LEU A 212 -2.73 18.69 5.68
CA LEU A 212 -1.93 17.52 5.29
C LEU A 212 -0.56 17.48 5.98
N LEU A 213 0.06 18.65 6.15
CA LEU A 213 1.36 18.80 6.81
C LEU A 213 1.27 18.79 8.34
N GLY A 214 0.10 18.49 8.90
CA GLY A 214 -0.12 18.31 10.32
C GLY A 214 -0.56 19.59 11.07
N PRO A 215 -0.45 19.58 12.42
CA PRO A 215 0.04 18.46 13.23
C PRO A 215 -0.86 17.22 13.15
N TRP A 216 -0.26 16.04 13.25
CA TRP A 216 -0.97 14.75 13.23
C TRP A 216 -1.24 14.23 14.64
N GLU A 217 -2.50 13.93 14.92
CA GLU A 217 -2.98 13.31 16.16
C GLU A 217 -3.11 11.80 15.93
N LYS A 218 -2.29 10.98 16.61
CA LYS A 218 -2.46 9.52 16.61
C LYS A 218 -3.66 9.13 17.48
N TYR A 219 -4.46 8.17 17.03
CA TYR A 219 -5.58 7.68 17.82
C TYR A 219 -5.09 6.98 19.10
N ASP A 220 -5.71 7.29 20.23
CA ASP A 220 -5.36 6.78 21.55
C ASP A 220 -5.71 5.28 21.71
N GLN A 221 -6.67 4.77 20.94
CA GLN A 221 -7.01 3.35 20.91
C GLN A 221 -6.27 2.55 19.83
N ASN A 222 -5.23 3.13 19.22
CA ASN A 222 -4.36 2.35 18.33
C ASN A 222 -3.71 1.17 19.08
N PRO A 223 -3.45 0.03 18.40
CA PRO A 223 -3.79 -0.25 16.99
C PRO A 223 -5.27 -0.57 16.76
N ILE A 224 -5.79 -0.18 15.59
CA ILE A 224 -7.19 -0.37 15.19
C ILE A 224 -7.45 -1.64 14.38
N LEU A 225 -6.40 -2.26 13.82
CA LEU A 225 -6.48 -3.54 13.14
C LEU A 225 -5.34 -4.44 13.61
N THR A 226 -5.71 -5.56 14.23
CA THR A 226 -4.79 -6.53 14.82
C THR A 226 -5.17 -7.95 14.41
N LYS A 227 -4.32 -8.93 14.73
CA LYS A 227 -4.56 -10.34 14.41
C LYS A 227 -5.91 -10.84 14.96
N ASN A 228 -6.52 -11.77 14.24
CA ASN A 228 -7.68 -12.54 14.67
C ASN A 228 -7.46 -14.03 14.40
N ASP A 229 -8.49 -14.85 14.57
CA ASP A 229 -8.39 -16.31 14.40
C ASP A 229 -8.00 -16.73 12.97
N THR A 230 -8.36 -15.92 11.96
CA THR A 230 -8.11 -16.22 10.54
C THR A 230 -6.83 -15.58 10.01
N TRP A 231 -6.53 -14.36 10.44
CA TRP A 231 -5.52 -13.49 9.86
C TRP A 231 -4.54 -13.00 10.92
N THR A 232 -3.25 -13.13 10.65
CA THR A 232 -2.17 -12.58 11.48
C THR A 232 -1.39 -11.53 10.69
N CYS A 233 -0.80 -10.57 11.42
CA CYS A 233 -0.06 -9.44 10.85
C CYS A 233 -0.81 -8.61 9.81
N PRO A 234 -2.03 -8.11 10.11
CA PRO A 234 -2.73 -7.25 9.19
C PRO A 234 -2.11 -5.86 9.13
N GLY A 235 -1.75 -5.43 7.93
CA GLY A 235 -1.26 -4.08 7.68
C GLY A 235 -0.92 -3.85 6.23
N HIS A 236 -0.44 -2.64 5.95
CA HIS A 236 -0.07 -2.09 4.64
C HIS A 236 -1.14 -2.33 3.56
N GLY A 237 -1.83 -1.26 3.21
CA GLY A 237 -2.85 -1.30 2.19
C GLY A 237 -3.56 0.03 2.00
N THR A 238 -4.48 0.07 1.05
CA THR A 238 -5.21 1.30 0.71
C THR A 238 -6.64 1.26 1.26
N ALA A 239 -7.04 2.33 1.95
CA ALA A 239 -8.43 2.55 2.35
C ALA A 239 -9.27 3.10 1.18
N ILE A 240 -10.48 2.58 1.01
CA ILE A 240 -11.36 2.91 -0.12
C ILE A 240 -12.84 2.89 0.28
N GLU A 241 -13.62 3.78 -0.32
CA GLU A 241 -15.08 3.86 -0.14
C GLU A 241 -15.81 3.15 -1.29
N ARG A 242 -16.88 2.43 -0.95
CA ARG A 242 -17.81 1.80 -1.90
C ARG A 242 -19.23 1.80 -1.35
N GLY A 243 -20.11 2.58 -1.98
CA GLY A 243 -21.56 2.51 -1.77
C GLY A 243 -22.00 2.98 -0.38
N GLY A 244 -21.29 3.94 0.21
CA GLY A 244 -21.47 4.46 1.57
C GLY A 244 -20.65 3.73 2.63
N HIS A 245 -20.00 2.62 2.28
CA HIS A 245 -19.22 1.78 3.19
C HIS A 245 -17.72 1.97 2.95
N TRP A 246 -16.93 1.83 4.02
CA TRP A 246 -15.49 1.99 3.96
C TRP A 246 -14.79 0.64 4.16
N TYR A 247 -13.77 0.43 3.36
CA TYR A 247 -12.97 -0.79 3.37
C TYR A 247 -11.49 -0.43 3.38
N MET A 248 -10.68 -1.32 3.93
CA MET A 248 -9.24 -1.32 3.70
C MET A 248 -8.88 -2.61 2.97
N LEU A 249 -8.26 -2.48 1.81
CA LEU A 249 -7.61 -3.59 1.15
C LEU A 249 -6.16 -3.61 1.63
N HIS A 250 -5.83 -4.54 2.52
CA HIS A 250 -4.53 -4.66 3.16
C HIS A 250 -3.98 -6.07 2.99
N HIS A 251 -2.73 -6.32 3.37
CA HIS A 251 -2.24 -7.68 3.43
C HIS A 251 -2.34 -8.28 4.84
N ALA A 252 -2.38 -9.60 4.90
CA ALA A 252 -2.19 -10.38 6.12
C ALA A 252 -1.72 -11.80 5.76
N TYR A 253 -1.23 -12.54 6.75
CA TYR A 253 -1.00 -13.98 6.61
C TYR A 253 -2.20 -14.76 7.14
N GLN A 254 -2.56 -15.84 6.46
CA GLN A 254 -3.52 -16.78 7.02
C GLN A 254 -2.89 -17.51 8.23
N THR A 255 -3.60 -17.54 9.36
CA THR A 255 -3.17 -18.22 10.57
C THR A 255 -2.86 -19.69 10.26
N GLY A 256 -1.65 -20.15 10.63
CA GLY A 256 -1.21 -21.53 10.42
C GLY A 256 -0.69 -21.85 9.00
N SER A 257 -0.76 -20.93 8.04
CA SER A 257 -0.28 -21.14 6.66
C SER A 257 0.76 -20.10 6.21
N PHE A 258 1.44 -19.50 7.19
CA PHE A 258 2.35 -18.36 7.04
C PHE A 258 3.34 -18.50 5.86
N GLN A 259 4.04 -19.64 5.77
CA GLN A 259 5.10 -19.88 4.79
C GLN A 259 4.63 -20.45 3.45
N HIS A 260 3.36 -20.83 3.32
CA HIS A 260 2.89 -21.55 2.13
C HIS A 260 2.22 -20.63 1.11
N VAL A 261 1.40 -19.68 1.57
CA VAL A 261 0.60 -18.81 0.69
C VAL A 261 1.15 -17.38 0.63
N GLY A 262 2.03 -17.01 1.56
CA GLY A 262 2.56 -15.65 1.67
C GLY A 262 1.52 -14.66 2.22
N ARG A 263 1.73 -13.37 1.92
CA ARG A 263 0.88 -12.26 2.35
C ARG A 263 -0.28 -12.11 1.37
N GLN A 264 -1.49 -12.42 1.81
CA GLN A 264 -2.67 -12.37 0.96
C GLN A 264 -3.35 -11.01 1.06
N GLY A 265 -3.98 -10.56 -0.03
CA GLY A 265 -4.82 -9.37 -0.01
C GLY A 265 -6.15 -9.64 0.69
N VAL A 266 -6.45 -8.91 1.75
CA VAL A 266 -7.63 -9.02 2.61
C VAL A 266 -8.42 -7.73 2.53
N LEU A 267 -9.73 -7.83 2.33
CA LEU A 267 -10.65 -6.70 2.38
C LEU A 267 -11.31 -6.70 3.76
N SER A 268 -11.09 -5.65 4.53
CA SER A 268 -11.68 -5.48 5.86
C SER A 268 -12.55 -4.23 5.90
N GLU A 269 -13.80 -4.37 6.29
CA GLU A 269 -14.74 -3.24 6.42
C GLU A 269 -14.48 -2.47 7.73
N PHE A 270 -14.62 -1.16 7.68
CA PHE A 270 -14.64 -0.30 8.86
C PHE A 270 -15.74 0.75 8.75
N SER A 271 -16.18 1.25 9.90
CA SER A 271 -17.13 2.34 10.00
C SER A 271 -16.54 3.51 10.76
N TRP A 272 -17.14 4.70 10.61
CA TRP A 272 -16.75 5.88 11.36
C TRP A 272 -17.59 5.97 12.64
N THR A 273 -16.92 6.05 13.79
CA THR A 273 -17.58 6.24 15.09
C THR A 273 -18.15 7.65 15.22
N ALA A 274 -18.99 7.87 16.24
CA ALA A 274 -19.52 9.20 16.55
C ALA A 274 -18.42 10.24 16.89
N SER A 275 -17.26 9.80 17.37
CA SER A 275 -16.09 10.66 17.62
C SER A 275 -15.22 10.89 16.36
N GLY A 276 -15.63 10.32 15.22
CA GLY A 276 -14.94 10.47 13.94
C GLY A 276 -13.65 9.67 13.87
N TRP A 277 -13.59 8.46 14.43
CA TRP A 277 -12.46 7.55 14.25
C TRP A 277 -12.92 6.28 13.53
N PRO A 278 -12.05 5.62 12.74
CA PRO A 278 -12.39 4.39 12.08
C PRO A 278 -12.41 3.23 13.08
N GLN A 279 -13.37 2.33 12.92
CA GLN A 279 -13.50 1.10 13.70
C GLN A 279 -13.72 -0.08 12.75
N PHE A 280 -12.78 -1.01 12.72
CA PHE A 280 -12.91 -2.23 11.91
C PHE A 280 -14.01 -3.15 12.45
N LEU A 281 -14.78 -3.74 11.52
CA LEU A 281 -15.91 -4.60 11.84
C LEU A 281 -15.44 -6.07 11.96
N PRO A 282 -15.71 -6.75 13.09
CA PRO A 282 -15.16 -8.09 13.37
C PRO A 282 -15.55 -9.22 12.40
N SER A 283 -16.60 -9.04 11.58
CA SER A 283 -17.29 -10.12 10.85
C SER A 283 -17.10 -10.14 9.32
N HIS A 284 -16.27 -9.28 8.73
CA HIS A 284 -16.30 -9.03 7.28
C HIS A 284 -15.04 -9.36 6.48
N SER A 285 -14.11 -10.14 7.05
CA SER A 285 -12.88 -10.54 6.34
C SER A 285 -12.74 -12.06 6.21
N PRO A 286 -13.76 -12.80 5.69
CA PRO A 286 -13.61 -14.23 5.45
C PRO A 286 -12.42 -14.46 4.52
N PRO A 287 -11.64 -15.54 4.74
CA PRO A 287 -10.55 -15.87 3.84
C PRO A 287 -11.10 -16.05 2.43
N ALA A 288 -10.42 -15.50 1.43
CA ALA A 288 -10.75 -15.78 0.05
C ALA A 288 -10.75 -17.30 -0.09
N THR A 289 -11.89 -17.90 -0.47
CA THR A 289 -11.94 -19.34 -0.71
C THR A 289 -10.93 -19.62 -1.81
N PRO A 290 -9.91 -20.47 -1.57
CA PRO A 290 -9.01 -20.87 -2.64
C PRO A 290 -9.85 -21.39 -3.79
N ALA A 291 -9.55 -20.98 -5.02
CA ALA A 291 -10.14 -21.67 -6.17
C ALA A 291 -9.86 -23.17 -5.99
N PRO A 292 -10.85 -24.05 -6.21
CA PRO A 292 -10.64 -25.48 -6.05
C PRO A 292 -9.45 -25.89 -6.94
N VAL A 293 -8.38 -26.35 -6.30
CA VAL A 293 -7.25 -26.94 -7.01
C VAL A 293 -7.78 -28.22 -7.65
N PRO A 294 -7.70 -28.39 -8.98
CA PRO A 294 -8.09 -29.64 -9.62
C PRO A 294 -7.37 -30.80 -8.92
N ALA A 295 -8.14 -31.79 -8.44
CA ALA A 295 -7.59 -32.94 -7.72
C ALA A 295 -6.64 -33.79 -8.58
N SER A 296 -6.61 -33.53 -9.89
CA SER A 296 -5.72 -34.13 -10.87
C SER A 296 -5.02 -33.03 -11.65
N LEU A 297 -3.69 -33.00 -11.55
CA LEU A 297 -2.85 -32.36 -12.56
C LEU A 297 -2.73 -33.36 -13.72
N VAL A 298 -3.31 -33.04 -14.89
CA VAL A 298 -2.88 -33.70 -16.13
C VAL A 298 -1.62 -32.97 -16.53
N ASP A 299 -0.49 -33.56 -16.20
CA ASP A 299 0.80 -33.05 -16.63
C ASP A 299 1.07 -33.50 -18.06
N GLU A 300 1.59 -32.59 -18.89
CA GLU A 300 1.94 -32.86 -20.29
C GLU A 300 3.20 -33.75 -20.40
N PHE A 301 3.85 -34.05 -19.27
CA PHE A 301 5.05 -34.88 -19.19
C PHE A 301 4.80 -36.40 -19.01
N THR A 302 3.54 -36.87 -19.03
CA THR A 302 3.27 -38.31 -19.16
C THR A 302 3.19 -38.72 -20.64
N ALA A 303 4.26 -39.39 -21.10
CA ALA A 303 4.31 -40.18 -22.33
C ALA A 303 3.41 -41.43 -22.26
#